data_AF-A0A4Y8A5E4-F1
#
_entry.id   AF-A0A4Y8A5E4-F1
#
_cell.length_a   1.000
_cell.length_b   1.000
_cell.length_c   1.000
_cell.angle_alpha   90.00
_cell.angle_beta   90.00
_cell.angle_gamma   90.00
#
_symmetry.space_group_name_H-M   'P 1'
#
loop_
_entity.id
_entity.type
_entity.pdbx_description
1 polymer ?
#
loop_
_entity_poly.entity_id
_entity_poly.type
_entity_poly.pdbx_seq_one_letter_code
_entity_poly.pdbx_strand_id
1 'polypeptide(L)'
;MTIDKLKERYLSATISIIIALINYKLYFSKQIDMESFMDKSIDISSISFGFLLAVLALLLQSDTPAITRIKESGRFGELINFNKKAVIASALLAITGLIYVSLKVATDYSHINLYQTVNLRHLIDCIGLGVFTFQIIEVFLFLDLFYFVIK
;
A
#
# COMPACT_ATOMS: atom_id res chain seq x y z
N MET A 1 3.19 11.35 24.19
CA MET A 1 3.07 10.39 23.09
C MET A 1 3.41 9.02 23.65
N THR A 2 2.42 8.14 23.83
CA THR A 2 2.61 6.81 24.43
C THR A 2 3.36 5.87 23.49
N ILE A 3 4.13 4.93 24.04
CA ILE A 3 4.91 3.93 23.29
C ILE A 3 4.03 3.12 22.32
N ASP A 4 2.77 2.90 22.68
CA ASP A 4 1.79 2.18 21.84
C ASP A 4 1.44 2.95 20.56
N LYS A 5 1.27 4.28 20.65
CA LYS A 5 1.05 5.14 19.49
C LYS A 5 2.26 5.22 18.57
N LEU A 6 3.47 5.06 19.12
CA LEU A 6 4.69 5.01 18.32
C LEU A 6 4.82 3.67 17.57
N LYS A 7 4.48 2.56 18.25
CA LYS A 7 4.45 1.23 17.64
C LYS A 7 3.46 1.17 16.47
N GLU A 8 2.21 1.57 16.67
CA GLU A 8 1.21 1.60 15.57
C GLU A 8 1.64 2.48 14.40
N ARG A 9 2.40 3.54 14.65
CA ARG A 9 2.82 4.49 13.60
C ARG A 9 3.86 3.94 12.64
N TYR A 10 4.77 3.08 13.12
CA TYR A 10 5.91 2.58 12.35
C TYR A 10 5.85 1.07 12.07
N LEU A 11 5.00 0.32 12.77
CA LEU A 11 4.90 -1.14 12.64
C LEU A 11 4.65 -1.57 11.18
N SER A 12 3.71 -0.93 10.50
CA SER A 12 3.41 -1.19 9.09
C SER A 12 4.64 -1.02 8.20
N ALA A 13 5.35 0.10 8.34
CA ALA A 13 6.57 0.38 7.58
C ALA A 13 7.71 -0.62 7.91
N THR A 14 7.92 -0.93 9.20
CA THR A 14 8.96 -1.86 9.64
C THR A 14 8.71 -3.27 9.11
N ILE A 15 7.48 -3.79 9.23
CA ILE A 15 7.12 -5.11 8.70
C ILE A 15 7.33 -5.15 7.18
N SER A 16 6.91 -4.11 6.48
CA SER A 16 7.02 -4.01 5.02
C SER A 16 8.48 -4.01 4.54
N ILE A 17 9.35 -3.26 5.22
CA ILE A 17 10.80 -3.25 4.95
C ILE A 17 11.40 -4.62 5.23
N ILE A 18 11.05 -5.26 6.35
CA ILE A 18 11.54 -6.60 6.69
C ILE A 18 11.15 -7.60 5.60
N ILE A 19 9.90 -7.58 5.14
CA ILE A 19 9.44 -8.48 4.06
C ILE A 19 10.19 -8.21 2.76
N ALA A 20 10.39 -6.94 2.38
CA ALA A 20 11.17 -6.59 1.20
C ALA A 20 12.62 -7.12 1.29
N LEU A 21 13.26 -6.99 2.45
CA LEU A 21 14.62 -7.49 2.70
C LEU A 21 14.70 -9.02 2.71
N ILE A 22 13.72 -9.68 3.33
CA ILE A 22 13.62 -11.15 3.33
C ILE A 22 13.46 -11.64 1.89
N ASN A 23 12.56 -11.03 1.12
CA ASN A 23 12.38 -11.37 -0.29
C ASN A 23 13.66 -11.17 -1.09
N TYR A 24 14.33 -10.03 -0.90
CA TYR A 24 15.59 -9.72 -1.58
C TYR A 24 16.66 -10.78 -1.32
N LYS A 25 16.80 -11.23 -0.07
CA LYS A 25 17.78 -12.23 0.35
C LYS A 25 17.41 -13.65 -0.08
N LEU A 26 16.14 -14.03 0.03
CA LEU A 26 15.67 -15.39 -0.23
C LEU A 26 15.22 -15.64 -1.67
N TYR A 27 15.19 -14.60 -2.52
CA TYR A 27 14.65 -14.67 -3.88
C TYR A 27 13.23 -15.27 -3.92
N PHE A 28 12.40 -14.92 -2.93
CA PHE A 28 11.03 -15.43 -2.84
C PHE A 28 10.18 -15.00 -4.05
N SER A 29 10.48 -13.82 -4.62
CA SER A 29 9.94 -13.32 -5.88
C SER A 29 10.14 -14.26 -7.07
N LYS A 30 11.17 -15.13 -7.07
CA LYS A 30 11.36 -16.12 -8.15
C LYS A 30 10.41 -17.31 -8.04
N GLN A 31 9.79 -17.52 -6.89
CA GLN A 31 8.85 -18.62 -6.64
C GLN A 31 7.39 -18.21 -6.90
N ILE A 32 7.15 -16.92 -7.12
CA ILE A 32 5.84 -16.34 -7.39
C ILE A 32 5.83 -15.85 -8.84
N ASP A 33 4.69 -16.00 -9.51
CA ASP A 33 4.43 -15.31 -10.77
C ASP A 33 4.29 -13.80 -10.50
N MET A 34 5.43 -13.12 -10.37
CA MET A 34 5.49 -11.69 -10.06
C MET A 34 4.91 -10.84 -11.18
N GLU A 35 4.87 -11.37 -12.41
CA GLU A 35 4.28 -10.66 -13.53
C GLU A 35 2.76 -10.58 -13.38
N SER A 36 2.09 -11.72 -13.17
CA SER A 36 0.66 -11.72 -12.88
C SER A 36 0.34 -10.97 -11.59
N PHE A 37 1.20 -11.08 -10.57
CA PHE A 37 1.03 -10.35 -9.32
C PHE A 37 1.06 -8.83 -9.51
N MET A 38 2.08 -8.30 -10.21
CA MET A 38 2.21 -6.85 -10.42
C MET A 38 1.06 -6.30 -11.27
N ASP A 39 0.65 -7.04 -12.31
CA ASP A 39 -0.47 -6.66 -13.16
C ASP A 39 -1.78 -6.54 -12.35
N LYS A 40 -2.14 -7.58 -11.61
CA LYS A 40 -3.31 -7.57 -10.71
C LYS A 40 -3.20 -6.52 -9.60
N SER A 41 -1.98 -6.26 -9.14
CA SER A 41 -1.74 -5.24 -8.10
C SER A 41 -2.09 -3.84 -8.60
N ILE A 42 -1.90 -3.54 -9.90
CA ILE A 42 -2.32 -2.24 -10.47
C ILE A 42 -3.84 -2.08 -10.37
N ASP A 43 -4.61 -3.09 -10.74
CA ASP A 43 -6.07 -3.05 -10.69
C ASP A 43 -6.57 -2.88 -9.25
N ILE A 44 -6.12 -3.76 -8.35
CA ILE A 44 -6.53 -3.75 -6.94
C ILE A 44 -6.16 -2.43 -6.28
N SER A 45 -4.95 -1.93 -6.53
CA SER A 45 -4.47 -0.68 -5.93
C SER A 45 -5.17 0.54 -6.49
N SER A 46 -5.52 0.56 -7.78
CA SER A 46 -6.27 1.67 -8.40
C SER A 46 -7.70 1.75 -7.86
N ILE A 47 -8.38 0.60 -7.74
CA ILE A 47 -9.72 0.51 -7.12
C ILE A 47 -9.65 0.95 -5.66
N SER A 48 -8.70 0.41 -4.90
CA SER A 48 -8.52 0.75 -3.48
C SER A 48 -8.20 2.23 -3.28
N PHE A 49 -7.35 2.80 -4.14
CA PHE A 49 -7.02 4.22 -4.13
C PHE A 49 -8.27 5.09 -4.32
N GLY A 50 -9.07 4.84 -5.36
CA GLY A 50 -10.29 5.58 -5.63
C GLY A 50 -11.31 5.46 -4.49
N PHE A 51 -11.51 4.24 -3.99
CA PHE A 51 -12.41 3.98 -2.87
C PHE A 51 -11.98 4.70 -1.59
N LEU A 52 -10.74 4.54 -1.17
CA LEU A 52 -10.23 5.15 0.06
C LEU A 52 -10.22 6.67 -0.02
N LEU A 53 -9.92 7.23 -1.20
CA LEU A 53 -9.95 8.67 -1.44
C LEU A 53 -11.39 9.22 -1.37
N ALA A 54 -12.37 8.49 -1.92
CA ALA A 54 -13.77 8.85 -1.80
C ALA A 54 -14.25 8.81 -0.34
N VAL A 55 -13.85 7.78 0.40
CA VAL A 55 -14.14 7.68 1.85
C VAL A 55 -13.50 8.85 2.61
N LEU A 56 -12.26 9.22 2.29
CA LEU A 56 -11.60 10.37 2.90
C LEU A 56 -12.39 11.67 2.66
N ALA A 57 -12.81 11.88 1.41
CA ALA A 57 -13.60 13.05 1.04
C ALA A 57 -14.94 13.09 1.79
N LEU A 58 -15.64 11.95 1.87
CA LEU A 58 -16.89 11.83 2.63
C LEU A 58 -16.70 12.11 4.12
N LEU A 59 -15.67 11.53 4.76
CA LEU A 59 -15.39 11.76 6.18
C LEU A 59 -15.11 13.24 6.48
N LEU A 60 -14.43 13.94 5.57
CA LEU A 60 -14.08 15.35 5.74
C LEU A 60 -15.24 16.31 5.42
N GLN A 61 -16.00 16.04 4.36
CA GLN A 61 -16.99 16.98 3.81
C GLN A 61 -18.43 16.67 4.21
N SER A 62 -18.74 15.47 4.71
CA SER A 62 -20.10 15.11 5.08
C SER A 62 -20.49 15.64 6.46
N ASP A 63 -21.70 16.19 6.53
CA ASP A 63 -22.34 16.67 7.76
C ASP A 63 -23.55 15.80 8.14
N THR A 64 -23.58 14.55 7.66
CA THR A 64 -24.63 13.60 8.06
C THR A 64 -24.52 13.27 9.56
N PRO A 65 -25.65 13.01 10.26
CA PRO A 65 -25.62 12.68 11.68
C PRO A 65 -24.67 11.51 12.04
N ALA A 66 -24.52 10.53 11.15
CA ALA A 66 -23.58 9.42 11.33
C ALA A 66 -22.11 9.90 11.33
N ILE A 67 -21.75 10.77 10.40
CA ILE A 67 -20.38 11.31 10.29
C ILE A 67 -20.09 12.28 11.44
N THR A 68 -21.08 13.05 11.90
CA THR A 68 -20.93 13.89 13.09
C THR A 68 -20.61 13.04 14.34
N ARG A 69 -21.30 11.91 14.54
CA ARG A 69 -20.97 10.96 15.62
C ARG A 69 -19.55 10.39 15.51
N ILE A 70 -19.12 10.05 14.29
CA ILE A 70 -17.76 9.59 14.02
C ILE A 70 -16.73 10.68 14.38
N LYS A 71 -17.01 11.94 14.04
CA LYS A 71 -16.17 13.11 14.37
C LYS A 71 -16.06 13.31 15.89
N GLU A 72 -17.13 13.05 16.63
CA GLU A 72 -17.22 13.20 18.10
C GLU A 72 -16.60 12.04 18.90
N SER A 73 -16.24 10.92 18.24
CA SER A 73 -15.67 9.71 18.89
C SER A 73 -14.31 9.90 19.60
N GLY A 74 -13.68 11.07 19.49
CA GLY A 74 -12.34 11.35 20.01
C GLY A 74 -11.20 10.69 19.24
N ARG A 75 -11.49 9.80 18.26
CA ARG A 75 -10.50 9.11 17.42
C ARG A 75 -10.53 9.50 15.94
N PHE A 76 -11.33 10.50 15.58
CA PHE A 76 -11.48 10.96 14.19
C PHE A 76 -10.14 11.33 13.53
N GLY A 77 -9.25 12.01 14.26
CA GLY A 77 -7.92 12.35 13.73
C GLY A 77 -7.06 11.13 13.40
N GLU A 78 -7.15 10.05 14.21
CA GLU A 78 -6.47 8.79 13.95
C GLU A 78 -7.05 8.11 12.71
N LEU A 79 -8.38 8.08 12.59
CA LEU A 79 -9.10 7.51 11.44
C LEU A 79 -8.70 8.18 10.12
N ILE A 80 -8.67 9.51 10.10
CA ILE A 80 -8.24 10.28 8.92
C ILE A 80 -6.77 9.99 8.59
N ASN A 81 -5.92 9.84 9.59
CA ASN A 81 -4.50 9.58 9.37
C ASN A 81 -4.25 8.18 8.77
N PHE A 82 -4.90 7.14 9.30
CA PHE A 82 -4.81 5.78 8.73
C PHE A 82 -5.39 5.72 7.32
N ASN A 83 -6.53 6.37 7.07
CA ASN A 83 -7.10 6.43 5.72
C ASN A 83 -6.13 7.11 4.73
N LYS A 84 -5.55 8.27 5.09
CA LYS A 84 -4.55 8.96 4.25
C LYS A 84 -3.35 8.06 3.93
N LYS A 85 -2.83 7.33 4.91
CA LYS A 85 -1.73 6.39 4.69
C LYS A 85 -2.14 5.26 3.75
N ALA A 86 -3.33 4.69 3.90
CA ALA A 86 -3.85 3.66 3.02
C ALA A 86 -4.04 4.16 1.57
N VAL A 87 -4.48 5.42 1.39
CA VAL A 87 -4.53 6.09 0.08
C VAL A 87 -3.14 6.18 -0.54
N ILE A 88 -2.17 6.69 0.22
CA ILE A 88 -0.77 6.83 -0.25
C ILE A 88 -0.17 5.47 -0.60
N ALA A 89 -0.38 4.46 0.25
CA ALA A 89 0.09 3.10 0.01
C ALA A 89 -0.50 2.49 -1.26
N SER A 90 -1.79 2.73 -1.52
CA SER A 90 -2.47 2.28 -2.73
C SER A 90 -1.89 2.97 -3.97
N ALA A 91 -1.66 4.29 -3.92
CA ALA A 91 -1.03 5.02 -5.02
C ALA A 91 0.41 4.52 -5.27
N LEU A 92 1.19 4.29 -4.22
CA LEU A 92 2.56 3.76 -4.33
C LEU A 92 2.59 2.38 -4.97
N LEU A 93 1.65 1.50 -4.64
CA LEU A 93 1.58 0.18 -5.27
C LEU A 93 1.24 0.27 -6.75
N ALA A 94 0.26 1.11 -7.12
CA ALA A 94 -0.11 1.34 -8.52
C ALA A 94 1.09 1.86 -9.32
N ILE A 95 1.81 2.86 -8.79
CA ILE A 95 3.02 3.41 -9.42
C ILE A 95 4.09 2.34 -9.55
N THR A 96 4.30 1.51 -8.53
CA THR A 96 5.31 0.44 -8.57
C THR A 96 4.98 -0.59 -9.65
N GLY A 97 3.70 -0.98 -9.77
CA GLY A 97 3.25 -1.87 -10.84
C GLY A 97 3.41 -1.24 -12.23
N LEU A 98 3.09 0.04 -12.39
CA LEU A 98 3.29 0.76 -13.66
C LEU A 98 4.76 0.83 -14.06
N ILE A 99 5.67 1.08 -13.11
CA ILE A 99 7.12 1.05 -13.34
C ILE A 99 7.54 -0.35 -13.80
N TYR A 100 7.04 -1.40 -13.15
CA TYR A 100 7.34 -2.79 -13.51
C TYR A 100 6.92 -3.11 -14.95
N VAL A 101 5.69 -2.78 -15.34
CA VAL A 101 5.17 -3.00 -16.70
C VAL A 101 5.96 -2.17 -17.71
N SER A 102 6.26 -0.91 -17.39
CA SER A 102 7.05 -0.03 -18.27
C SER A 102 8.44 -0.57 -18.53
N LEU A 103 9.09 -1.13 -17.50
CA LEU A 103 10.40 -1.76 -17.64
C LEU A 103 10.33 -3.03 -18.48
N LYS A 104 9.31 -3.87 -18.29
CA LYS A 104 9.10 -5.06 -19.13
C LYS A 104 9.03 -4.67 -20.60
N VAL A 105 8.16 -3.71 -20.93
CA VAL A 105 8.01 -3.20 -22.30
C VAL A 105 9.34 -2.66 -22.80
N ALA A 106 10.04 -1.81 -22.03
CA ALA A 106 11.33 -1.30 -22.44
C ALA A 106 12.32 -2.43 -22.77
N THR A 107 12.37 -3.47 -21.94
CA THR A 107 13.32 -4.57 -22.10
C THR A 107 13.01 -5.47 -23.30
N ASP A 108 11.73 -5.65 -23.62
CA ASP A 108 11.30 -6.41 -24.80
C ASP A 108 11.68 -5.68 -26.10
N TYR A 109 11.66 -4.34 -26.11
CA TYR A 109 11.91 -3.55 -27.32
C TYR A 109 13.38 -3.19 -27.59
N SER A 110 14.23 -3.09 -26.57
CA SER A 110 15.50 -2.33 -26.71
C SER A 110 16.80 -3.12 -26.58
N HIS A 111 16.77 -4.46 -26.56
CA HIS A 111 17.99 -5.31 -26.41
C HIS A 111 18.93 -4.85 -25.27
N ILE A 112 18.38 -4.21 -24.23
CA ILE A 112 19.16 -3.69 -23.10
C ILE A 112 19.87 -4.86 -22.39
N ASN A 113 21.09 -4.60 -21.92
CA ASN A 113 21.95 -5.52 -21.18
C ASN A 113 21.16 -6.39 -20.18
N LEU A 114 21.05 -7.68 -20.49
CA LEU A 114 20.22 -8.65 -19.78
C LEU A 114 20.51 -8.68 -18.26
N TYR A 115 21.78 -8.52 -17.87
CA TYR A 115 22.22 -8.60 -16.48
C TYR A 115 21.74 -7.43 -15.59
N GLN A 116 21.80 -6.20 -16.10
CA GLN A 116 21.33 -5.03 -15.34
C GLN A 116 19.81 -5.06 -15.20
N THR A 117 19.12 -5.49 -16.25
CA THR A 117 17.68 -5.67 -16.27
C THR A 117 17.19 -6.67 -15.22
N VAL A 118 17.85 -7.83 -15.09
CA VAL A 118 17.48 -8.86 -14.12
C VAL A 118 17.61 -8.36 -12.68
N ASN A 119 18.69 -7.63 -12.36
CA ASN A 119 18.88 -7.06 -11.02
C ASN A 119 17.87 -5.96 -10.69
N LEU A 120 17.56 -5.10 -11.67
CA LEU A 120 16.58 -4.02 -11.49
C LEU A 120 15.16 -4.59 -11.32
N ARG A 121 14.79 -5.60 -12.11
CA ARG A 121 13.50 -6.29 -11.98
C ARG A 121 13.35 -6.94 -10.62
N HIS A 122 14.37 -7.66 -10.15
CA HIS A 122 14.37 -8.26 -8.81
C HIS A 122 14.24 -7.23 -7.69
N LEU A 123 14.91 -6.07 -7.82
CA LEU A 123 14.76 -4.97 -6.87
C LEU A 123 13.31 -4.47 -6.81
N ILE A 124 12.68 -4.29 -7.97
CA ILE A 124 11.29 -3.82 -8.07
C ILE A 124 10.32 -4.85 -7.55
N ASP A 125 10.55 -6.14 -7.80
CA ASP A 125 9.78 -7.24 -7.21
C ASP A 125 9.79 -7.16 -5.68
N CYS A 126 10.96 -6.90 -5.09
CA CYS A 126 11.12 -6.75 -3.65
C CYS A 126 10.40 -5.51 -3.11
N ILE A 127 10.53 -4.37 -3.79
CA ILE A 127 9.83 -3.14 -3.45
C ILE A 127 8.33 -3.35 -3.54
N GLY A 128 7.83 -3.96 -4.61
CA GLY A 128 6.41 -4.20 -4.83
C GLY A 128 5.77 -5.08 -3.76
N LEU A 129 6.42 -6.18 -3.34
CA LEU A 129 5.93 -6.97 -2.21
C LEU A 129 5.95 -6.20 -0.88
N GLY A 130 6.98 -5.39 -0.65
CA GLY A 130 7.04 -4.51 0.52
C GLY A 130 5.89 -3.50 0.54
N VAL A 131 5.67 -2.78 -0.56
CA VAL A 131 4.61 -1.78 -0.71
C VAL A 131 3.22 -2.43 -0.64
N PHE A 132 3.03 -3.61 -1.23
CA PHE A 132 1.78 -4.36 -1.12
C PHE A 132 1.47 -4.75 0.33
N THR A 133 2.46 -5.26 1.06
CA THR A 133 2.31 -5.56 2.49
C THR A 133 1.94 -4.29 3.27
N PHE A 134 2.63 -3.18 2.99
CA PHE A 134 2.35 -1.90 3.63
C PHE A 134 0.90 -1.47 3.41
N GLN A 135 0.42 -1.56 2.16
CA GLN A 135 -0.94 -1.24 1.80
C GLN A 135 -1.94 -2.12 2.55
N ILE A 136 -1.73 -3.43 2.59
CA ILE A 136 -2.61 -4.36 3.32
C ILE A 136 -2.73 -3.95 4.78
N ILE A 137 -1.60 -3.70 5.46
CA ILE A 137 -1.61 -3.37 6.89
C ILE A 137 -2.34 -2.04 7.12
N GLU A 138 -2.07 -1.00 6.33
CA GLU A 138 -2.73 0.30 6.50
C GLU A 138 -4.24 0.22 6.22
N VAL A 139 -4.67 -0.58 5.23
CA VAL A 139 -6.09 -0.83 4.97
C VAL A 139 -6.74 -1.55 6.15
N PHE A 140 -6.09 -2.58 6.71
CA PHE A 140 -6.62 -3.28 7.88
C PHE A 140 -6.73 -2.37 9.10
N LEU A 141 -5.70 -1.56 9.40
CA LEU A 141 -5.73 -0.62 10.52
C LEU A 141 -6.82 0.45 10.34
N PHE A 142 -7.00 0.94 9.11
CA PHE A 142 -8.10 1.85 8.78
C PHE A 142 -9.46 1.19 9.03
N LEU A 143 -9.67 -0.03 8.51
CA LEU A 143 -10.94 -0.75 8.64
C LEU A 143 -11.27 -1.08 10.10
N ASP A 144 -10.30 -1.57 10.87
CA ASP A 144 -10.48 -1.89 12.29
C ASP A 144 -10.92 -0.65 13.07
N LEU A 145 -10.25 0.48 12.87
CA LEU A 145 -10.61 1.73 13.51
C LEU A 145 -11.96 2.27 13.02
N PHE A 146 -12.25 2.16 11.73
CA PHE A 146 -13.52 2.58 11.14
C PHE A 146 -14.71 1.83 11.78
N TYR A 147 -14.60 0.50 11.89
CA TYR A 147 -15.62 -0.32 12.54
C TYR A 147 -15.71 -0.10 14.05
N PHE A 148 -14.60 0.22 14.71
CA PHE A 148 -14.61 0.60 16.12
C PHE A 148 -15.39 1.90 16.37
N VAL A 149 -15.21 2.90 15.50
CA VAL A 149 -15.79 4.25 15.67
C VAL A 149 -17.27 4.33 15.25
N ILE A 150 -17.75 3.40 14.42
CA ILE A 150 -19.15 3.34 13.97
C ILE A 150 -20.08 2.63 14.95
N LYS A 151 -19.53 1.77 15.82
CA LYS A 151 -20.29 1.13 16.90
C LYS A 151 -20.69 2.13 17.97
#